data_AF-A0A9C7Z726-F1
#
_entry.id   AF-A0A9C7Z726-F1
#
_cell.length_a   1.000
_cell.length_b   1.000
_cell.length_c   1.000
_cell.angle_alpha   90.00
_cell.angle_beta   90.00
_cell.angle_gamma   90.00
#
_symmetry.space_group_name_H-M   'P 1'
#
loop_
_entity.id
_entity.type
_entity.pdbx_description
1 polymer ?
#
loop_
_entity_poly.entity_id
_entity_poly.type
_entity_poly.pdbx_seq_one_letter_code
_entity_poly.pdbx_strand_id
1 'polypeptide(L)'
;MNNEIFYNPHAGDLSFDAMVQAIVDGMHSDPKARYELLVGTDSSLNGTQVDYVSAIVVHKVGKGGRYYWTRVREKKTFSLRQRIWREAWLSFELAQRLLKGLSNFSLLTFNLEIHVDIGENGPTKEMIDEVVGMI
;
A
#
# COMPACT_ATOMS: atom_id res chain seq x y z
N MET A 1 -15.64 10.35 4.07
CA MET A 1 -15.16 9.53 2.93
C MET A 1 -14.04 10.33 2.28
N ASN A 2 -12.79 9.97 2.51
CA ASN A 2 -11.66 10.71 1.94
C ASN A 2 -11.56 10.37 0.45
N ASN A 3 -11.63 11.38 -0.41
CA ASN A 3 -11.52 11.28 -1.86
C ASN A 3 -10.04 11.13 -2.27
N GLU A 4 -9.40 10.08 -1.75
CA GLU A 4 -7.99 9.78 -1.99
C GLU A 4 -7.81 9.27 -3.42
N ILE A 5 -6.87 9.89 -4.14
CA ILE A 5 -6.57 9.58 -5.54
C ILE A 5 -5.24 8.83 -5.59
N PHE A 6 -5.23 7.73 -6.34
CA PHE A 6 -4.07 6.94 -6.66
C PHE A 6 -3.65 7.20 -8.10
N TYR A 7 -2.38 7.43 -8.33
CA TYR A 7 -1.81 7.60 -9.65
C TYR A 7 -1.16 6.31 -10.13
N ASN A 8 -1.40 5.98 -11.40
CA ASN A 8 -0.65 4.97 -12.14
C ASN A 8 -0.09 5.58 -13.45
N PRO A 9 1.17 5.30 -13.83
CA PRO A 9 1.77 5.87 -15.05
C PRO A 9 1.02 5.59 -16.36
N HIS A 10 0.27 4.49 -16.42
CA HIS A 10 -0.48 4.09 -17.61
C HIS A 10 -1.94 4.54 -17.57
N ALA A 11 -2.55 4.64 -16.39
CA ALA A 11 -3.98 4.91 -16.22
C ALA A 11 -4.30 6.33 -15.71
N GLY A 12 -3.30 7.07 -15.21
CA GLY A 12 -3.50 8.36 -14.58
C GLY A 12 -4.13 8.25 -13.19
N ASP A 13 -5.01 9.19 -12.87
CA ASP A 13 -5.67 9.30 -11.57
C ASP A 13 -6.83 8.32 -11.43
N LEU A 14 -6.84 7.58 -10.32
CA LEU A 14 -7.82 6.55 -9.99
C LEU A 14 -8.35 6.79 -8.57
N SER A 15 -9.64 6.61 -8.35
CA SER A 15 -10.15 6.43 -6.99
C SER A 15 -9.65 5.10 -6.41
N PHE A 16 -9.72 4.95 -5.09
CA PHE A 16 -9.38 3.67 -4.44
C PHE A 16 -10.14 2.49 -5.05
N ASP A 17 -11.46 2.61 -5.26
CA ASP A 17 -12.28 1.55 -5.84
C ASP A 17 -11.91 1.25 -7.29
N ALA A 18 -11.64 2.29 -8.10
CA ALA A 18 -11.21 2.12 -9.49
C ALA A 18 -9.83 1.44 -9.57
N MET A 19 -8.90 1.77 -8.66
CA MET A 19 -7.63 1.09 -8.53
C MET A 19 -7.81 -0.39 -8.18
N VAL A 20 -8.65 -0.71 -7.18
CA VAL A 20 -8.94 -2.10 -6.80
C VAL A 20 -9.50 -2.88 -7.99
N GLN A 21 -10.46 -2.30 -8.72
CA GLN A 21 -11.01 -2.93 -9.92
C GLN A 21 -9.93 -3.19 -10.98
N ALA A 22 -9.05 -2.22 -11.24
CA ALA A 22 -7.96 -2.37 -12.21
C ALA A 22 -6.96 -3.48 -11.82
N ILE A 23 -6.70 -3.67 -10.50
CA ILE A 23 -5.89 -4.78 -9.99
C ILE A 23 -6.60 -6.11 -10.28
N VAL A 24 -7.87 -6.22 -9.93
CA VAL A 24 -8.69 -7.43 -10.11
C VAL A 24 -8.80 -7.81 -11.60
N ASP A 25 -9.06 -6.85 -12.48
CA ASP A 25 -9.13 -7.07 -13.92
C ASP A 25 -7.77 -7.58 -14.47
N GLY A 26 -6.68 -7.01 -13.96
CA GLY A 26 -5.32 -7.46 -14.24
C GLY A 26 -5.10 -8.93 -13.85
N MET A 27 -5.55 -9.32 -12.65
CA MET A 27 -5.43 -10.70 -12.16
C MET A 27 -6.32 -11.67 -12.95
N HIS A 28 -7.55 -11.28 -13.29
CA HIS A 28 -8.46 -12.09 -14.12
C HIS A 28 -7.93 -12.37 -15.53
N SER A 29 -7.10 -11.49 -16.10
CA SER A 29 -6.50 -11.70 -17.42
C SER A 29 -5.55 -12.91 -17.47
N ASP A 30 -5.00 -13.35 -16.32
CA ASP A 30 -4.12 -14.51 -16.22
C ASP A 30 -4.21 -15.10 -14.80
N PRO A 31 -5.26 -15.88 -14.51
CA PRO A 31 -5.56 -16.36 -13.16
C PRO A 31 -4.60 -17.46 -12.69
N LYS A 32 -3.83 -18.07 -13.60
CA LYS A 32 -2.83 -19.10 -13.27
C LYS A 32 -1.49 -18.51 -12.84
N ALA A 33 -1.28 -17.21 -13.01
CA ALA A 33 -0.06 -16.54 -12.58
C ALA A 33 -0.04 -16.37 -11.05
N ARG A 34 1.17 -16.31 -10.49
CA ARG A 34 1.40 -15.88 -9.12
C ARG A 34 1.51 -14.36 -9.07
N TYR A 35 0.80 -13.77 -8.12
CA TYR A 35 0.80 -12.33 -7.89
C TYR A 35 1.31 -12.04 -6.48
N GLU A 36 2.21 -11.06 -6.39
CA GLU A 36 2.71 -10.51 -5.15
C GLU A 36 2.28 -9.04 -5.09
N LEU A 37 1.50 -8.68 -4.09
CA LEU A 37 1.16 -7.28 -3.80
C LEU A 37 2.12 -6.77 -2.75
N LEU A 38 2.80 -5.66 -3.01
CA LEU A 38 3.63 -4.97 -2.03
C LEU A 38 2.99 -3.65 -1.67
N VAL A 39 2.86 -3.36 -0.38
CA VAL A 39 2.31 -2.11 0.13
C VAL A 39 3.35 -1.46 1.03
N GLY A 40 3.65 -0.19 0.78
CA GLY A 40 4.65 0.54 1.54
C GLY A 40 4.39 2.04 1.52
N THR A 41 4.93 2.74 2.51
CA THR A 41 4.86 4.20 2.62
C THR A 41 6.24 4.70 2.96
N ASP A 42 6.71 5.68 2.21
CA ASP A 42 7.93 6.41 2.50
C ASP A 42 7.59 7.86 2.85
N SER A 43 8.43 8.52 3.62
CA SER A 43 8.26 9.93 3.94
C SER A 43 9.48 10.75 3.57
N SER A 44 9.25 11.98 3.14
CA SER A 44 10.32 12.95 2.88
C SER A 44 10.01 14.29 3.53
N LEU A 45 11.05 14.94 4.05
CA LEU A 45 10.94 16.30 4.59
C LEU A 45 10.99 17.31 3.44
N ASN A 46 9.97 18.14 3.37
CA ASN A 46 9.86 19.23 2.41
C ASN A 46 9.67 20.55 3.16
N GLY A 47 10.80 21.13 3.59
CA GLY A 47 10.82 22.29 4.47
C GLY A 47 10.22 21.97 5.83
N THR A 48 9.09 22.61 6.18
CA THR A 48 8.35 22.38 7.43
C THR A 48 7.21 21.37 7.28
N GLN A 49 7.13 20.67 6.15
CA GLN A 49 6.09 19.68 5.85
C GLN A 49 6.72 18.31 5.68
N VAL A 50 5.95 17.26 5.98
CA VAL A 50 6.31 15.90 5.63
C VAL A 50 5.40 15.44 4.51
N ASP A 51 6.01 15.02 3.40
CA ASP A 51 5.34 14.36 2.28
C ASP A 51 5.38 12.84 2.55
N TYR A 52 4.23 12.22 2.78
CA TYR A 52 4.08 10.76 2.83
C TYR A 52 3.61 10.25 1.48
N VAL A 53 4.32 9.27 0.92
CA VAL A 53 3.98 8.64 -0.36
C VAL A 53 3.75 7.16 -0.12
N SER A 54 2.50 6.72 -0.28
CA SER A 54 2.12 5.32 -0.17
C SER A 54 2.02 4.70 -1.55
N ALA A 55 2.54 3.50 -1.71
CA ALA A 55 2.55 2.75 -2.96
C ALA A 55 1.96 1.34 -2.78
N ILE A 56 1.24 0.89 -3.80
CA ILE A 56 0.80 -0.50 -3.99
C ILE A 56 1.44 -0.99 -5.28
N VAL A 57 2.28 -2.01 -5.18
CA VAL A 57 2.93 -2.66 -6.32
C VAL A 57 2.26 -4.01 -6.55
N VAL A 58 1.78 -4.23 -7.77
CA VAL A 58 1.28 -5.52 -8.26
C VAL A 58 2.37 -6.16 -9.09
N HIS A 59 3.10 -7.10 -8.49
CA HIS A 59 4.11 -7.88 -9.17
C HIS A 59 3.51 -9.19 -9.67
N LYS A 60 3.56 -9.40 -10.99
CA LYS A 60 3.21 -10.67 -11.62
C LYS A 60 4.49 -11.45 -11.83
N VAL A 61 4.71 -12.49 -11.04
CA VAL A 61 6.01 -13.19 -10.97
C VAL A 61 6.44 -13.66 -12.36
N GLY A 62 7.64 -13.24 -12.77
CA GLY A 62 8.23 -13.56 -14.07
C GLY A 62 7.71 -12.73 -15.26
N LYS A 63 6.78 -11.79 -15.05
CA LYS A 63 6.22 -10.93 -16.12
C LYS A 63 6.25 -9.43 -15.80
N GLY A 64 6.93 -9.02 -14.73
CA GLY A 64 7.05 -7.62 -14.31
C GLY A 64 5.92 -7.18 -13.39
N GLY A 65 5.77 -5.87 -13.19
CA GLY A 65 4.77 -5.34 -12.25
C GLY A 65 4.19 -4.01 -12.66
N ARG A 66 3.13 -3.61 -11.94
CA ARG A 66 2.48 -2.31 -12.03
C ARG A 66 2.48 -1.69 -10.64
N TYR A 67 2.42 -0.37 -10.54
CA TYR A 67 2.31 0.28 -9.24
C TYR A 67 1.28 1.40 -9.27
N TYR A 68 0.71 1.67 -8.12
CA TYR A 68 -0.21 2.75 -7.83
C TYR A 68 0.34 3.50 -6.65
N TRP A 69 0.27 4.82 -6.64
CA TRP A 69 0.73 5.59 -5.49
C TRP A 69 -0.18 6.77 -5.18
N THR A 70 -0.21 7.15 -3.91
CA THR A 70 -0.90 8.35 -3.44
C THR A 70 0.03 9.16 -2.55
N ARG A 71 -0.31 10.43 -2.34
CA ARG A 71 0.50 11.34 -1.53
C ARG A 71 -0.36 12.12 -0.55
N VAL A 72 0.07 12.13 0.70
CA VAL A 72 -0.51 12.92 1.78
C VAL A 72 0.56 13.87 2.32
N ARG A 73 0.19 15.15 2.50
CA ARG A 73 1.08 16.16 3.07
C ARG A 73 0.63 16.51 4.48
N GLU A 74 1.54 16.43 5.44
CA GLU A 74 1.27 16.80 6.82
C GLU A 74 2.13 17.99 7.26
N LYS A 75 1.50 19.07 7.72
CA LYS A 75 2.15 20.27 8.27
C LYS A 75 2.46 20.09 9.76
N LYS A 76 3.23 19.06 10.10
CA LYS A 76 3.66 18.78 11.47
C LYS A 76 5.15 18.49 11.50
N THR A 77 5.83 18.99 12.53
CA THR A 77 7.21 18.61 12.82
C THR A 77 7.19 17.21 13.41
N PHE A 78 7.64 16.23 12.65
CA PHE A 78 7.80 14.85 13.12
C PHE A 78 9.28 14.54 13.38
N SER A 79 9.57 13.91 14.51
CA SER A 79 10.88 13.26 14.70
C SER A 79 11.03 12.08 13.74
N LEU A 80 12.26 11.62 13.51
CA LEU A 80 12.52 10.43 12.68
C LEU A 80 11.68 9.22 13.14
N ARG A 81 11.62 8.97 14.45
CA ARG A 81 10.82 7.88 15.01
C ARG A 81 9.33 8.04 14.71
N GLN A 82 8.80 9.25 14.80
CA GLN A 82 7.38 9.49 14.49
C GLN A 82 7.09 9.34 12.99
N ARG A 83 8.05 9.71 12.11
CA ARG A 83 7.91 9.49 10.66
C ARG A 83 7.86 8.01 10.32
N ILE A 84 8.78 7.21 10.85
CA ILE A 84 8.81 5.75 10.68
C ILE A 84 7.51 5.12 11.22
N TRP A 85 7.04 5.55 12.40
CA TRP A 85 5.76 5.06 12.94
C TRP A 85 4.58 5.40 12.01
N ARG A 86 4.58 6.61 11.46
CA ARG A 86 3.52 7.07 10.57
C ARG A 86 3.55 6.34 9.22
N GLU A 87 4.73 6.09 8.67
CA GLU A 87 4.93 5.24 7.48
C GLU A 87 4.34 3.84 7.71
N ALA A 88 4.75 3.18 8.81
CA ALA A 88 4.24 1.86 9.19
C ALA A 88 2.72 1.83 9.30
N TRP A 89 2.14 2.80 10.00
CA TRP A 89 0.69 2.92 10.17
C TRP A 89 -0.04 3.10 8.84
N LEU A 90 0.44 4.01 7.98
CA LEU A 90 -0.18 4.27 6.67
C LEU A 90 -0.09 3.04 5.75
N SER A 91 1.05 2.33 5.75
CA SER A 91 1.21 1.07 5.01
C SER A 91 0.22 0.01 5.49
N PHE A 92 0.09 -0.15 6.81
CA PHE A 92 -0.83 -1.12 7.40
C PHE A 92 -2.30 -0.78 7.09
N GLU A 93 -2.70 0.47 7.29
CA GLU A 93 -4.07 0.93 7.00
C GLU A 93 -4.42 0.74 5.53
N LEU A 94 -3.50 1.06 4.62
CA LEU A 94 -3.68 0.85 3.18
C LEU A 94 -3.78 -0.64 2.84
N ALA A 95 -2.96 -1.50 3.44
CA ALA A 95 -3.01 -2.94 3.24
C ALA A 95 -4.34 -3.55 3.72
N GLN A 96 -4.84 -3.13 4.89
CA GLN A 96 -6.15 -3.55 5.40
C GLN A 96 -7.30 -3.13 4.47
N ARG A 97 -7.27 -1.88 4.00
CA ARG A 97 -8.23 -1.38 3.00
C ARG A 97 -8.17 -2.19 1.71
N LEU A 98 -6.97 -2.48 1.23
CA LEU A 98 -6.75 -3.26 0.00
C LEU A 98 -7.27 -4.70 0.16
N LEU A 99 -6.96 -5.37 1.26
CA LEU A 99 -7.49 -6.70 1.59
C LEU A 99 -9.01 -6.71 1.60
N LYS A 100 -9.64 -5.72 2.24
CA LYS A 100 -11.11 -5.59 2.27
C LYS A 100 -11.71 -5.29 0.89
N GLY A 101 -11.04 -4.47 0.08
CA GLY A 101 -11.45 -4.18 -1.29
C GLY A 101 -11.40 -5.43 -2.16
N LEU A 102 -10.31 -6.19 -2.02
CA LEU A 102 -10.08 -7.42 -2.78
C LEU A 102 -10.97 -8.58 -2.30
N SER A 103 -11.30 -8.69 -1.01
CA SER A 103 -12.12 -9.79 -0.47
C SER A 103 -13.57 -9.79 -0.97
N ASN A 104 -14.06 -8.64 -1.47
CA ASN A 104 -15.34 -8.56 -2.17
C ASN A 104 -15.33 -9.30 -3.51
N PHE A 105 -14.15 -9.64 -4.02
CA PHE A 105 -13.95 -10.48 -5.19
C PHE A 105 -13.55 -11.88 -4.71
N SER A 106 -13.94 -12.93 -5.45
CA SER A 106 -13.62 -14.30 -5.07
C SER A 106 -12.12 -14.58 -5.24
N LEU A 107 -11.29 -14.14 -4.28
CA LEU A 107 -9.82 -14.26 -4.33
C LEU A 107 -9.31 -15.68 -4.24
N LEU A 108 -10.17 -16.64 -3.90
CA LEU A 108 -9.85 -18.07 -3.78
C LEU A 108 -9.29 -18.68 -5.08
N THR A 109 -9.43 -17.99 -6.22
CA THR A 109 -8.88 -18.42 -7.50
C THR A 109 -7.47 -17.91 -7.79
N PHE A 110 -6.91 -17.02 -6.97
CA PHE A 110 -5.61 -16.40 -7.25
C PHE A 110 -4.55 -16.82 -6.24
N ASN A 111 -3.35 -17.10 -6.75
CA ASN A 111 -2.16 -17.29 -5.92
C ASN A 111 -1.60 -15.91 -5.55
N LEU A 112 -2.19 -15.30 -4.52
CA LEU A 112 -1.93 -13.93 -4.07
C LEU A 112 -1.21 -13.92 -2.71
N GLU A 113 -0.10 -13.19 -2.65
CA GLU A 113 0.65 -12.89 -1.43
C GLU A 113 0.72 -11.39 -1.23
N ILE A 114 0.47 -10.89 0.00
CA ILE A 114 0.57 -9.46 0.31
C ILE A 114 1.71 -9.23 1.29
N HIS A 115 2.68 -8.44 0.84
CA HIS A 115 3.81 -7.98 1.60
C HIS A 115 3.56 -6.54 2.03
N VAL A 116 3.61 -6.27 3.33
CA VAL A 116 3.60 -4.90 3.84
C VAL A 116 5.03 -4.57 4.22
N ASP A 117 5.67 -3.72 3.44
CA ASP A 117 7.03 -3.29 3.73
C ASP A 117 7.00 -2.22 4.80
N ILE A 118 7.49 -2.61 5.97
CA ILE A 118 7.53 -1.78 7.16
C ILE A 118 8.99 -1.79 7.64
N GLY A 119 9.86 -1.16 6.85
CA GLY A 119 11.24 -0.76 7.20
C GLY A 119 12.10 -1.85 7.86
N GLU A 120 13.04 -2.42 7.10
CA GLU A 120 13.92 -3.57 7.45
C GLU A 120 14.73 -3.53 8.77
N ASN A 121 14.68 -2.47 9.59
CA ASN A 121 15.49 -2.37 10.80
C ASN A 121 14.67 -2.49 12.09
N GLY A 122 14.84 -3.63 12.78
CA GLY A 122 14.85 -3.84 14.24
C GLY A 122 13.66 -3.30 15.06
N PRO A 123 13.61 -2.01 15.40
CA PRO A 123 12.55 -1.42 16.25
C PRO A 123 11.14 -1.38 15.65
N THR A 124 10.96 -1.52 14.33
CA THR A 124 9.62 -1.40 13.70
C THR A 124 8.77 -2.66 13.90
N LYS A 125 9.39 -3.83 14.06
CA LYS A 125 8.69 -5.11 14.26
C LYS A 125 7.96 -5.18 15.61
N GLU A 126 8.64 -4.83 16.70
CA GLU A 126 8.04 -4.76 18.06
C GLU A 126 6.90 -3.74 18.13
N MET A 127 7.03 -2.65 17.37
CA MET A 127 6.04 -1.57 17.27
C MET A 127 4.80 -1.96 16.45
N ILE A 128 4.93 -2.86 15.48
CA ILE A 128 3.79 -3.46 14.76
C ILE A 128 3.08 -4.47 15.66
N ASP A 129 3.81 -5.29 16.42
CA ASP A 129 3.22 -6.24 17.36
C ASP A 129 2.38 -5.51 18.44
N GLU A 130 2.79 -4.30 18.87
CA GLU A 130 1.96 -3.43 19.72
C GLU A 130 0.66 -2.97 19.02
N VAL A 131 0.72 -2.56 17.75
CA VAL A 131 -0.45 -2.08 17.00
C VAL A 131 -1.41 -3.20 16.62
N VAL A 132 -0.88 -4.37 16.26
CA VAL A 132 -1.65 -5.59 15.94
C VAL A 132 -2.23 -6.20 17.22
N GLY A 133 -1.55 -6.09 18.36
CA GLY A 133 -2.00 -6.58 19.68
C GLY A 133 -3.07 -5.73 20.36
N MET A 134 -3.47 -4.58 19.78
CA MET A 134 -4.60 -3.76 20.25
C MET A 134 -5.96 -4.22 19.68
N ILE A 135 -6.01 -5.32 18.93
CA ILE A 135 -7.23 -5.93 18.36
C ILE A 135 -7.63 -7.16 19.16
#